data_AF-A0A0S7EMQ6-F1
#
_entry.id   AF-A0A0S7EMQ6-F1
#
_cell.length_a   1.000
_cell.length_b   1.000
_cell.length_c   1.000
_cell.angle_alpha   90.00
_cell.angle_beta   90.00
_cell.angle_gamma   90.00
#
_symmetry.space_group_name_H-M   'P 1'
#
loop_
_entity.id
_entity.type
_entity.pdbx_description
1 polymer ?
#
loop_
_entity_poly.entity_id
_entity_poly.type
_entity_poly.pdbx_seq_one_letter_code
_entity_poly.pdbx_strand_id
1 'polypeptide(L)'
;MIWAWIFIGLTFISKLHGYSNGDFPEACESMRPRHGRGGAESLPETSEPPYMVSYQLSSNVGDPITVSLESKNGFTFRGFMLEARNLSLNGDGPPLGKFIMLDSDQSILLKCGNS
;
A
#
# COMPACT_ATOMS: atom_id res chain seq x y z
N MET A 1 18.64 38.34 14.70
CA MET A 1 18.99 37.13 15.47
C MET A 1 17.88 36.07 15.48
N ILE A 2 16.62 36.41 15.74
CA ILE A 2 15.47 35.47 15.70
C ILE A 2 15.21 34.83 14.32
N TRP A 3 15.46 35.57 13.25
CA TRP A 3 15.18 35.09 11.89
C TRP A 3 16.07 33.91 11.49
N ALA A 4 17.33 33.89 11.94
CA ALA A 4 18.25 32.78 11.70
C ALA A 4 17.75 31.47 12.33
N TRP A 5 17.15 31.54 13.51
CA TRP A 5 16.56 30.37 14.19
C TRP A 5 15.29 29.85 13.51
N ILE A 6 14.49 30.73 12.90
CA ILE A 6 13.33 30.33 12.09
C ILE A 6 13.78 29.60 10.82
N PHE A 7 14.81 30.12 10.13
CA PHE A 7 15.38 29.43 8.95
C PHE A 7 16.01 28.09 9.30
N ILE A 8 16.73 27.99 10.42
CA ILE A 8 17.27 26.72 10.93
C ILE A 8 16.13 25.77 11.29
N GLY A 9 15.12 26.22 12.04
CA GLY A 9 13.95 25.41 12.41
C GLY A 9 13.15 24.89 11.22
N LEU A 10 13.01 25.69 10.15
CA LEU A 10 12.37 25.30 8.90
C LEU A 10 13.14 24.19 8.16
N THR A 11 14.48 24.18 8.24
CA THR A 11 15.29 23.07 7.67
C THR A 11 15.20 21.78 8.48
N PHE A 12 14.81 21.86 9.76
CA PHE A 12 14.54 20.71 10.63
C PHE A 12 13.11 20.19 10.51
N ILE A 13 12.25 20.78 9.66
CA ILE A 13 10.99 20.14 9.28
C ILE A 13 11.36 18.85 8.57
N SER A 14 11.28 17.78 9.34
CA SER A 14 11.55 16.40 9.02
C SER A 14 11.12 16.09 7.60
N LYS A 15 12.08 15.76 6.74
CA LYS A 15 11.80 14.96 5.54
C LYS A 15 11.04 13.73 6.02
N LEU A 16 9.72 13.73 5.84
CA LEU A 16 8.94 12.50 5.89
C LEU A 16 9.43 11.70 4.68
N HIS A 17 10.31 10.74 4.94
CA HIS A 17 10.77 9.81 3.93
C HIS A 17 9.61 8.85 3.67
N GLY A 18 8.65 9.29 2.87
CA GLY A 18 7.69 8.38 2.25
C GLY A 18 8.42 7.52 1.22
N TYR A 19 7.95 6.30 1.03
CA TYR A 19 8.45 5.39 0.01
C TYR A 19 7.95 5.80 -1.38
N SER A 20 8.42 6.95 -1.86
CA SER A 20 8.02 7.51 -3.17
C SER A 20 8.45 6.64 -4.36
N ASN A 21 9.44 5.76 -4.15
CA ASN A 21 9.89 4.76 -5.10
C ASN A 21 9.03 3.47 -5.09
N GLY A 22 8.01 3.39 -4.22
CA GLY A 22 7.11 2.25 -4.14
C GLY A 22 7.71 0.99 -3.52
N ASP A 23 8.90 1.07 -2.91
CA ASP A 23 9.55 -0.06 -2.25
C ASP A 23 9.26 -0.05 -0.74
N PHE A 24 8.71 -1.13 -0.19
CA PHE A 24 8.25 -1.20 1.21
C PHE A 24 8.81 -2.44 1.92
N PRO A 25 10.13 -2.59 2.08
CA PRO A 25 10.73 -3.85 2.50
C PRO A 25 10.25 -4.32 3.87
N GLU A 26 9.96 -3.40 4.80
CA GLU A 26 9.50 -3.74 6.16
C GLU A 26 8.04 -4.21 6.22
N ALA A 27 7.22 -3.87 5.22
CA ALA A 27 5.79 -4.21 5.17
C ALA A 27 5.45 -5.19 4.04
N CYS A 28 6.39 -5.47 3.13
CA CYS A 28 6.19 -6.26 1.92
C CYS A 28 5.56 -7.63 2.23
N GLU A 29 6.19 -8.43 3.10
CA GLU A 29 5.71 -9.78 3.41
C GLU A 29 4.44 -9.80 4.27
N SER A 30 4.36 -8.91 5.25
CA SER A 30 3.24 -8.90 6.20
C SER A 30 1.98 -8.27 5.63
N MET A 31 2.11 -7.44 4.58
CA MET A 31 1.09 -6.50 4.10
C MET A 31 0.57 -5.56 5.21
N ARG A 32 1.33 -5.41 6.30
CA ARG A 32 0.97 -4.57 7.46
C ARG A 32 1.93 -3.41 7.54
N PRO A 33 1.44 -2.16 7.37
CA PRO A 33 2.31 -1.02 7.51
C PRO A 33 2.74 -0.86 8.96
N ARG A 34 4.04 -0.62 9.18
CA ARG A 34 4.57 -0.28 10.51
C ARG A 34 4.32 1.19 10.83
N HIS A 35 3.07 1.51 11.15
CA HIS A 35 2.68 2.83 11.64
C HIS A 35 2.76 2.87 13.17
N GLY A 36 3.46 3.85 13.75
CA GLY A 36 3.63 3.94 15.19
C GLY A 36 4.71 4.92 15.62
N ARG A 37 4.54 5.59 16.77
CA ARG A 37 5.58 6.44 17.37
C ARG A 37 6.28 5.64 18.48
N GLY A 38 7.61 5.51 18.41
CA GLY A 38 8.39 4.82 19.46
C GLY A 38 8.26 3.30 19.49
N GLY A 39 7.89 2.65 18.37
CA GLY A 39 7.86 1.19 18.25
C GLY A 39 6.55 0.50 18.66
N ALA A 40 5.54 1.25 19.13
CA ALA A 40 4.20 0.72 19.35
C ALA A 40 3.42 0.71 18.03
N GLU A 41 2.93 -0.46 17.59
CA GLU A 41 2.09 -0.57 16.39
C GLU A 41 0.76 0.16 16.59
N SER A 42 0.35 0.92 15.57
CA SER A 42 -0.96 1.57 15.53
C SER A 42 -2.03 0.52 15.26
N LEU A 43 -3.15 0.61 15.97
CA LEU A 43 -4.29 -0.27 15.71
C LEU A 43 -4.86 0.03 14.31
N PRO A 44 -5.31 -1.01 13.58
CA PRO A 44 -5.97 -0.82 12.29
C PRO A 44 -7.26 -0.02 12.46
N GLU A 45 -7.56 0.83 11.49
CA GLU A 45 -8.84 1.52 11.39
C GLU A 45 -9.95 0.52 11.04
N THR A 46 -11.05 0.53 11.78
CA THR A 46 -12.16 -0.43 11.64
C THR A 46 -13.48 0.20 11.20
N SER A 47 -13.52 1.53 11.05
CA SER A 47 -14.64 2.21 10.41
C SER A 47 -14.71 1.91 8.90
N GLU A 48 -15.81 2.31 8.27
CA GLU A 48 -16.03 2.12 6.84
C GLU A 48 -14.86 2.70 6.01
N PRO A 49 -14.14 1.88 5.22
CA PRO A 49 -12.97 2.36 4.51
C PRO A 49 -13.37 3.33 3.38
N PRO A 50 -12.63 4.43 3.18
CA PRO A 50 -12.91 5.41 2.12
C PRO A 50 -12.55 4.90 0.71
N TYR A 51 -11.90 3.73 0.63
CA TYR A 51 -11.46 3.07 -0.59
C TYR A 51 -12.06 1.66 -0.70
N MET A 52 -12.13 1.12 -1.91
CA MET A 52 -12.65 -0.22 -2.18
C MET A 52 -11.88 -0.89 -3.31
N VAL A 53 -11.73 -2.21 -3.21
CA VAL A 53 -11.23 -3.05 -4.30
C VAL A 53 -12.42 -3.71 -5.00
N SER A 54 -12.55 -3.48 -6.30
CA SER A 54 -13.54 -4.12 -7.16
C SER A 54 -12.83 -5.00 -8.20
N TYR A 55 -13.52 -6.00 -8.76
CA TYR A 55 -12.98 -6.86 -9.79
C TYR A 55 -14.05 -7.28 -10.80
N GLN A 56 -13.62 -7.55 -12.02
CA GLN A 56 -14.48 -8.08 -13.08
C GLN A 56 -14.06 -9.51 -13.40
N LEU A 57 -14.95 -10.47 -13.15
CA LEU A 57 -14.72 -11.89 -13.46
C LEU A 57 -14.68 -12.11 -14.97
N SER A 58 -13.74 -12.95 -15.41
CA SER A 58 -13.78 -13.53 -16.75
C SER A 58 -14.73 -14.74 -16.78
N SER A 59 -15.28 -15.02 -17.96
CA SER A 59 -16.12 -16.20 -18.22
C SER A 59 -15.32 -17.50 -18.20
N ASN A 60 -14.00 -17.46 -18.42
CA ASN A 60 -13.16 -18.67 -18.45
C ASN A 60 -12.20 -18.73 -17.26
N VAL A 61 -12.02 -19.94 -16.72
CA VAL A 61 -11.03 -20.21 -15.68
C VAL A 61 -9.63 -20.04 -16.26
N GLY A 62 -8.80 -19.25 -15.59
CA GLY A 62 -7.41 -18.97 -15.99
C GLY A 62 -7.22 -17.69 -16.79
N ASP A 63 -8.31 -17.08 -17.26
CA ASP A 63 -8.23 -15.75 -17.87
C ASP A 63 -7.85 -14.69 -16.83
N PRO A 64 -7.07 -13.68 -17.22
CA PRO A 64 -6.81 -12.53 -16.36
C PRO A 64 -8.10 -11.81 -15.99
N ILE A 65 -8.20 -11.41 -14.73
CA ILE A 65 -9.26 -10.51 -14.25
C ILE A 65 -8.70 -9.11 -14.08
N THR A 66 -9.52 -8.10 -14.33
CA THR A 66 -9.17 -6.72 -14.02
C THR A 66 -9.60 -6.41 -12.59
N VAL A 67 -8.67 -5.86 -11.81
CA VAL A 67 -8.89 -5.42 -10.43
C VAL A 67 -8.71 -3.91 -10.38
N SER A 68 -9.67 -3.22 -9.77
CA SER A 68 -9.67 -1.76 -9.64
C SER A 68 -9.63 -1.37 -8.16
N LEU A 69 -8.76 -0.43 -7.81
CA LEU A 69 -8.74 0.23 -6.52
C LEU A 69 -9.40 1.61 -6.68
N GLU A 70 -10.54 1.79 -6.02
CA GLU A 70 -11.42 2.94 -6.22
C GLU A 70 -11.60 3.74 -4.93
N SER A 71 -11.91 5.03 -5.11
CA SER A 71 -12.28 5.94 -4.03
C SER A 71 -13.79 6.13 -3.99
N LYS A 72 -14.40 6.04 -2.80
CA LYS A 72 -15.86 6.15 -2.65
C LYS A 72 -16.38 7.58 -2.77
N ASN A 73 -15.65 8.55 -2.20
CA ASN A 73 -16.13 9.95 -2.06
C ASN A 73 -15.08 10.98 -2.52
N GLY A 74 -14.31 10.67 -3.57
CA GLY A 74 -13.29 11.57 -4.10
C GLY A 74 -12.06 11.75 -3.21
N PHE A 75 -11.90 10.91 -2.18
CA PHE A 75 -10.66 10.79 -1.42
C PHE A 75 -9.51 10.36 -2.32
N THR A 76 -8.30 10.82 -2.01
CA THR A 76 -7.09 10.44 -2.74
C THR A 76 -6.14 9.73 -1.79
N PHE A 77 -5.49 8.68 -2.28
CA PHE A 77 -4.40 8.00 -1.60
C PHE A 77 -3.07 8.34 -2.29
N ARG A 78 -1.96 8.23 -1.54
CA ARG A 78 -0.61 8.50 -2.07
C ARG A 78 0.08 7.27 -2.65
N GLY A 79 -0.37 6.08 -2.27
CA GLY A 79 0.18 4.81 -2.70
C GLY A 79 -0.64 3.67 -2.12
N PHE A 80 -0.39 2.46 -2.61
CA PHE A 80 -1.08 1.25 -2.20
C PHE A 80 -0.16 0.03 -2.30
N MET A 81 -0.52 -1.02 -1.59
CA MET A 81 -0.03 -2.37 -1.81
C MET A 81 -1.24 -3.27 -2.02
N LEU A 82 -1.13 -4.21 -2.96
CA LEU A 82 -2.21 -5.14 -3.27
C LEU A 82 -1.65 -6.55 -3.42
N GLU A 83 -2.30 -7.50 -2.76
CA GLU A 83 -1.92 -8.90 -2.77
C GLU A 83 -3.18 -9.77 -2.84
N ALA A 84 -3.13 -10.85 -3.62
CA ALA A 84 -4.19 -11.84 -3.66
C ALA A 84 -3.88 -12.98 -2.69
N ARG A 85 -4.81 -13.31 -1.80
CA ARG A 85 -4.67 -14.38 -0.79
C ARG A 85 -5.82 -15.36 -0.83
N ASN A 86 -5.58 -16.58 -0.34
CA ASN A 86 -6.63 -17.58 -0.20
C ASN A 86 -7.53 -17.28 1.00
N LEU A 87 -8.82 -17.07 0.74
CA LEU A 87 -9.82 -16.87 1.81
C LEU A 87 -10.00 -18.09 2.71
N SER A 88 -9.77 -19.32 2.21
CA SER A 88 -9.90 -20.52 3.03
C SER A 88 -8.83 -20.62 4.14
N LEU A 89 -7.79 -19.78 4.08
CA LEU A 89 -6.73 -19.67 5.08
C LEU A 89 -6.85 -18.37 5.90
N ASN A 90 -8.03 -17.73 5.91
CA ASN A 90 -8.26 -16.45 6.57
C ASN A 90 -7.31 -15.32 6.12
N GLY A 91 -6.71 -15.43 4.93
CA GLY A 91 -5.69 -14.49 4.48
C GLY A 91 -4.31 -14.67 5.14
N ASP A 92 -4.06 -15.76 5.86
CA ASP A 92 -2.73 -16.09 6.43
C ASP A 92 -1.89 -17.01 5.51
N GLY A 93 -2.41 -17.35 4.33
CA GLY A 93 -1.72 -18.14 3.32
C GLY A 93 -0.74 -17.34 2.44
N PRO A 94 0.12 -18.03 1.67
CA PRO A 94 1.02 -17.37 0.73
C PRO A 94 0.25 -16.62 -0.38
N PRO A 95 0.90 -15.65 -1.05
CA PRO A 95 0.31 -14.93 -2.17
C PRO A 95 -0.09 -15.90 -3.29
N LEU A 96 -1.21 -15.59 -3.96
CA LEU A 96 -1.75 -16.41 -5.05
C LEU A 96 -1.68 -15.69 -6.40
N GLY A 97 -1.44 -16.47 -7.45
CA GLY A 97 -1.47 -15.99 -8.82
C GLY A 97 -0.33 -15.00 -9.13
N LYS A 98 -0.53 -14.18 -10.16
CA LYS A 98 0.41 -13.15 -10.60
C LYS A 98 -0.37 -11.93 -11.07
N PHE A 99 0.07 -10.75 -10.68
CA PHE A 99 -0.43 -9.52 -11.26
C PHE A 99 0.21 -9.26 -12.62
N ILE A 100 -0.58 -8.73 -13.53
CA ILE A 100 -0.14 -8.18 -14.81
C ILE A 100 -0.23 -6.66 -14.68
N MET A 101 0.89 -5.97 -14.89
CA MET A 101 0.94 -4.52 -14.80
C MET A 101 0.20 -3.89 -15.98
N LEU A 102 -0.76 -3.01 -15.70
CA LEU A 102 -1.53 -2.28 -16.73
C LEU A 102 -0.94 -0.90 -17.02
N ASP A 103 -0.43 -0.23 -15.98
CA ASP A 103 0.15 1.11 -16.07
C ASP A 103 1.44 1.17 -15.23
N SER A 104 2.59 1.26 -15.92
CA SER A 104 3.92 1.32 -15.29
C SER A 104 4.27 2.68 -14.70
N ASP A 105 3.52 3.72 -15.03
CA ASP A 105 3.76 5.07 -14.50
C ASP A 105 3.08 5.24 -13.13
N GLN A 106 2.07 4.40 -12.83
CA GLN A 106 1.27 4.47 -11.59
C GLN A 106 1.50 3.27 -10.65
N SER A 107 2.05 2.16 -11.15
CA SER A 107 2.19 0.93 -10.38
C SER A 107 3.47 0.17 -10.69
N ILE A 108 3.98 -0.56 -9.69
CA ILE A 108 5.15 -1.43 -9.81
C ILE A 108 4.83 -2.80 -9.22
N LEU A 109 5.36 -3.86 -9.84
CA LEU A 109 5.31 -5.21 -9.29
C LEU A 109 6.43 -5.37 -8.27
N LEU A 110 6.06 -5.69 -7.03
CA LEU A 110 7.01 -5.97 -5.96
C LEU A 110 7.20 -7.48 -5.80
N LYS A 111 8.43 -7.85 -5.45
CA LYS A 111 8.75 -9.19 -4.97
C LYS A 111 9.05 -9.10 -3.48
N CYS A 112 8.16 -9.67 -2.68
CA CYS A 112 8.30 -9.71 -1.24
C CYS A 112 8.93 -11.04 -0.81
N GLY A 113 9.99 -10.98 0.00
CA GLY A 113 10.70 -12.17 0.47
C GLY A 113 11.41 -12.94 -0.64
N ASN A 114 11.41 -14.28 -0.54
CA ASN A 114 12.04 -15.18 -1.52
C ASN A 114 11.13 -15.53 -2.72
N SER A 115 10.18 -14.66 -3.06
CA SER A 115 9.14 -14.91 -4.07
C SER A 115 9.55 -14.47 -5.48
#